data_AF-A0A7J3UXN3-F1
#
_entry.id   AF-A0A7J3UXN3-F1
#
_cell.length_a   1.000
_cell.length_b   1.000
_cell.length_c   1.000
_cell.angle_alpha   90.00
_cell.angle_beta   90.00
_cell.angle_gamma   90.00
#
_symmetry.space_group_name_H-M   'P 1'
#
loop_
_entity.id
_entity.type
_entity.pdbx_description
1 polymer ?
#
loop_
_entity_poly.entity_id
_entity_poly.type
_entity_poly.pdbx_seq_one_letter_code
_entity_poly.pdbx_strand_id
1 'polypeptide(L)'
;MVEAIPTPDIGAQGKAQKKATPSVKAGAAKRKRAKPVHKELLTAAEIEARKMRAVNPAQYYRQNLGQLGFGDPEHALVQTIKELMDNSLDACEAMGVLPEVSVELTATTKKYEVVTNKTKDGSVRIFPVFKLVVEDNGCGVLKSKVAKCFGSVLYGSKFFSFKQSRGQQGLGVHAAIIYAQLTSLEPAVITTKTESDPKAFRVVLKIDTEKNSPVLVSSEEVDFPRPHGTRVELMIAGDYTQKVESFIKELSLANPHADLKFTVVAQPGQEPKVLHFKRANETLPPPPKEIRPHLLSMEPGALLEMRSNDTCCATAKQFLVRHFVRISEAKAEELLKASGLAPSSPPKEIDVEALLKAAREGDLMRPPLDVLSPIGEDALRQSIRRIYPDAEFICTASREPWSYRGVPFQIEVGAAYGGQSVIEDCERVKEGVFKSRVIRLANKCPLIYDSKDCLLYKVVKEINWRNYKLPQDEGNLPMAPLVIIVSLVSTKVPYSVPGKFAVAYHEEIREQLRLALQSLGRMIQGYISHRQRQEHEQHRQSIFQIYAKEIARDMSVLTGQDQALIFEKLMESIKSKQRAKTAHKPKQEAPTLPINASGPPQPCPEKKVEEIAKIPPPPKTKKQQFTLEEYLR
;
A
#
# COMPACT_ATOMS: atom_id res chain seq x y z
N MET A 1 48.48 -15.18 38.11
CA MET A 1 49.79 -15.59 38.64
C MET A 1 50.81 -14.72 37.93
N VAL A 2 51.06 -13.50 38.42
CA VAL A 2 52.07 -13.17 39.45
C VAL A 2 53.47 -13.39 38.86
N GLU A 3 54.08 -12.30 38.37
CA GLU A 3 55.45 -11.85 38.76
C GLU A 3 56.53 -12.39 37.81
N ALA A 4 57.70 -11.80 37.63
CA ALA A 4 58.27 -10.48 37.89
C ALA A 4 59.62 -10.45 37.15
N ILE A 5 60.13 -9.24 36.99
CA ILE A 5 61.45 -8.77 36.53
C ILE A 5 62.62 -9.62 37.08
N PRO A 6 63.83 -9.58 36.47
CA PRO A 6 64.84 -8.63 36.98
C PRO A 6 65.79 -8.03 35.92
N THR A 7 66.11 -6.75 36.12
CA THR A 7 67.32 -6.04 35.65
C THR A 7 68.54 -6.44 36.51
N PRO A 8 69.77 -6.38 36.00
CA PRO A 8 70.67 -5.25 36.33
C PRO A 8 71.60 -4.86 35.16
N ASP A 9 72.00 -3.61 34.90
CA ASP A 9 72.72 -2.57 35.64
C ASP A 9 74.26 -2.57 35.43
N ILE A 10 74.78 -1.37 35.11
CA ILE A 10 76.16 -0.85 35.29
C ILE A 10 77.27 -1.14 34.25
N GLY A 11 77.89 -0.05 33.76
CA GLY A 11 79.31 0.01 33.35
C GLY A 11 79.57 0.77 32.03
N ALA A 12 79.62 2.10 31.98
CA ALA A 12 80.73 3.01 32.34
C ALA A 12 81.71 3.36 31.19
N GLN A 13 82.03 4.66 31.14
CA GLN A 13 83.26 5.33 30.64
C GLN A 13 83.28 5.90 29.21
N GLY A 14 83.58 7.21 29.12
CA GLY A 14 83.86 7.92 27.87
C GLY A 14 84.09 9.43 28.06
N LYS A 15 85.33 9.80 28.42
CA LYS A 15 85.85 11.11 28.86
C LYS A 15 85.56 12.36 27.99
N ALA A 16 85.29 13.44 28.73
CA ALA A 16 85.55 14.89 28.59
C ALA A 16 86.44 15.45 27.45
N GLN A 17 86.06 16.64 26.96
CA GLN A 17 86.96 17.80 26.80
C GLN A 17 86.20 19.14 26.83
N LYS A 18 86.77 20.12 27.57
CA LYS A 18 86.26 21.48 27.85
C LYS A 18 86.80 22.51 26.85
N LYS A 19 86.01 23.55 26.54
CA LYS A 19 86.48 24.91 26.19
C LYS A 19 85.53 25.96 26.80
N ALA A 20 86.09 27.13 27.13
CA ALA A 20 85.64 28.04 28.18
C ALA A 20 84.73 29.23 27.73
N THR A 21 83.79 29.56 28.62
CA THR A 21 83.16 30.85 29.06
C THR A 21 83.22 32.13 28.19
N PRO A 22 82.17 32.98 28.21
CA PRO A 22 82.04 33.99 29.29
C PRO A 22 80.65 34.14 29.93
N SER A 23 80.71 34.64 31.16
CA SER A 23 79.67 34.95 32.12
C SER A 23 78.65 36.01 31.68
N VAL A 24 77.36 35.75 31.89
CA VAL A 24 76.32 36.79 32.00
C VAL A 24 75.53 36.59 33.30
N LYS A 25 75.21 37.75 33.87
CA LYS A 25 74.80 38.05 35.25
C LYS A 25 73.59 37.29 35.76
N ALA A 26 73.64 37.01 37.06
CA ALA A 26 72.54 36.53 37.89
C ALA A 26 71.33 37.47 37.82
N GLY A 27 70.23 36.95 37.28
CA GLY A 27 68.88 37.44 37.51
C GLY A 27 68.12 36.36 38.28
N ALA A 28 67.79 36.60 39.54
CA ALA A 28 67.00 35.72 40.38
C ALA A 28 65.55 35.63 39.84
N ALA A 29 65.32 34.78 38.86
CA ALA A 29 63.99 34.40 38.42
C ALA A 29 63.40 33.41 39.43
N LYS A 30 62.51 33.90 40.31
CA LYS A 30 61.60 33.08 41.11
C LYS A 30 60.97 32.03 40.19
N ARG A 31 61.40 30.76 40.32
CA ARG A 31 60.65 29.61 39.80
C ARG A 31 59.25 29.67 40.42
N LYS A 32 58.29 30.21 39.68
CA LYS A 32 56.88 30.02 39.98
C LYS A 32 56.66 28.51 39.95
N ARG A 33 56.50 27.91 41.14
CA ARG A 33 55.97 26.56 41.28
C ARG A 33 54.69 26.50 40.43
N ALA A 34 54.72 25.73 39.35
CA ALA A 34 53.51 25.43 38.61
C ALA A 34 52.52 24.83 39.62
N LYS A 35 51.36 25.48 39.77
CA LYS A 35 50.25 24.92 40.53
C LYS A 35 49.95 23.54 39.94
N PRO A 36 49.69 22.52 40.77
CA PRO A 36 49.25 21.24 40.23
C PRO A 36 47.97 21.53 39.43
N VAL A 37 47.98 21.23 38.14
CA VAL A 37 46.76 21.19 37.34
C VAL A 37 45.95 20.08 37.97
N HIS A 38 44.98 20.44 38.82
CA HIS A 38 43.91 19.53 39.19
C HIS A 38 43.32 19.05 37.86
N LYS A 39 43.60 17.79 37.48
CA LYS A 39 42.72 17.07 36.57
C LYS A 39 41.40 17.02 37.31
N GLU A 40 40.53 18.00 37.05
CA GLU A 40 39.15 17.92 37.47
C GLU A 40 38.65 16.56 36.99
N LEU A 41 38.37 15.69 37.95
CA LEU A 41 37.72 14.42 37.70
C LEU A 41 36.35 14.79 37.16
N LEU A 42 36.25 14.85 35.83
CA LEU A 42 35.00 15.11 35.14
C LEU A 42 33.95 14.21 35.76
N THR A 43 32.88 14.84 36.21
CA THR A 43 31.75 14.10 36.80
C THR A 43 31.22 13.09 35.77
N ALA A 44 30.59 12.02 36.24
CA ALA A 44 29.97 11.03 35.33
C ALA A 44 29.01 11.72 34.34
N ALA A 45 28.31 12.77 34.79
CA ALA A 45 27.45 13.61 33.97
C ALA A 45 28.21 14.38 32.87
N GLU A 46 29.38 14.96 33.14
CA GLU A 46 30.20 15.64 32.13
C GLU A 46 30.83 14.66 31.13
N ILE A 47 31.18 13.46 31.59
CA ILE A 47 31.67 12.38 30.73
C ILE A 47 30.56 11.90 29.80
N GLU A 48 29.33 11.71 30.30
CA GLU A 48 28.18 11.36 29.47
C GLU A 48 27.77 12.50 28.55
N ALA A 49 27.80 13.74 29.01
CA ALA A 49 27.50 14.92 28.19
C ALA A 49 28.46 15.06 27.01
N ARG A 50 29.75 14.74 27.19
CA ARG A 50 30.72 14.69 26.09
C ARG A 50 30.49 13.53 25.12
N LYS A 51 29.80 12.47 25.53
CA LYS A 51 29.41 11.34 24.66
C LYS A 51 28.11 11.61 23.89
N MET A 52 27.27 12.54 24.36
CA MET A 52 26.03 12.91 23.66
C MET A 52 26.37 13.55 22.30
N ARG A 53 25.79 13.01 21.22
CA ARG A 53 25.93 13.51 19.86
C ARG A 53 24.56 13.58 19.20
N ALA A 54 24.32 14.62 18.43
CA ALA A 54 23.13 14.70 17.58
C ALA A 54 23.24 13.65 16.46
N VAL A 55 22.16 12.91 16.22
CA VAL A 55 22.10 11.88 15.17
C VAL A 55 21.34 12.46 13.98
N ASN A 56 21.95 12.37 12.80
CA ASN A 56 21.33 12.79 11.55
C ASN A 56 20.25 11.78 11.11
N PRO A 57 19.11 12.18 10.51
CA PRO A 57 18.14 11.28 9.89
C PRO A 57 18.75 10.11 9.11
N ALA A 58 19.74 10.34 8.24
CA ALA A 58 20.37 9.28 7.46
C ALA A 58 21.10 8.24 8.34
N GLN A 59 21.77 8.69 9.40
CA GLN A 59 22.41 7.84 10.39
C GLN A 59 21.39 7.05 11.22
N TYR A 60 20.28 7.69 11.60
CA TYR A 60 19.18 7.02 12.29
C TYR A 60 18.59 5.89 11.46
N TYR A 61 18.27 6.13 10.19
CA TYR A 61 17.71 5.10 9.33
C TYR A 61 18.70 3.99 8.98
N ARG A 62 20.00 4.31 8.84
CA ARG A 62 21.06 3.30 8.71
C ARG A 62 21.05 2.30 9.88
N GLN A 63 20.84 2.78 11.10
CA GLN A 63 20.79 1.94 12.30
C GLN A 63 19.45 1.21 12.46
N ASN A 64 18.36 1.79 11.95
CA ASN A 64 16.99 1.31 12.12
C ASN A 64 16.35 0.77 10.83
N LEU A 65 17.17 0.25 9.90
CA LEU A 65 16.70 -0.30 8.62
C LEU A 65 15.62 -1.39 8.78
N GLY A 66 15.64 -2.13 9.89
CA GLY A 66 14.62 -3.11 10.24
C GLY A 66 13.19 -2.53 10.29
N GLN A 67 13.01 -1.30 10.78
CA GLN A 67 11.69 -0.65 10.87
C GLN A 67 11.09 -0.30 9.49
N LEU A 68 11.95 -0.20 8.47
CA LEU A 68 11.60 0.10 7.09
C LEU A 68 11.43 -1.15 6.21
N GLY A 69 11.66 -2.35 6.76
CA GLY A 69 11.58 -3.61 6.01
C GLY A 69 12.90 -4.19 5.52
N PHE A 70 14.03 -3.55 5.86
CA PHE A 70 15.36 -3.96 5.41
C PHE A 70 16.13 -4.75 6.48
N GLY A 71 15.44 -5.31 7.47
CA GLY A 71 16.05 -6.10 8.54
C GLY A 71 16.44 -7.51 8.11
N ASP A 72 15.63 -8.14 7.26
CA ASP A 72 15.86 -9.48 6.73
C ASP A 72 16.08 -9.39 5.20
N PRO A 73 17.11 -10.05 4.63
CA PRO A 73 17.38 -10.00 3.18
C PRO A 73 16.23 -10.45 2.28
N GLU A 74 15.44 -11.45 2.71
CA GLU A 74 14.22 -11.87 2.01
C GLU A 74 13.21 -10.72 1.88
N HIS A 75 13.02 -9.95 2.95
CA HIS A 75 12.08 -8.83 3.00
C HIS A 75 12.65 -7.60 2.27
N ALA A 76 13.96 -7.37 2.38
CA ALA A 76 14.65 -6.26 1.74
C ALA A 76 14.51 -6.27 0.21
N LEU A 77 14.55 -7.44 -0.43
CA LEU A 77 14.35 -7.56 -1.87
C LEU A 77 12.94 -7.11 -2.29
N VAL A 78 11.91 -7.67 -1.66
CA VAL A 78 10.50 -7.31 -1.92
C VAL A 78 10.28 -5.82 -1.66
N GLN A 79 10.79 -5.31 -0.55
CA GLN A 79 10.65 -3.90 -0.18
C GLN A 79 11.36 -2.97 -1.17
N THR A 80 12.52 -3.36 -1.70
CA THR A 80 13.22 -2.56 -2.72
C THR A 80 12.42 -2.50 -4.02
N ILE A 81 11.94 -3.65 -4.51
CA ILE A 81 11.11 -3.70 -5.72
C ILE A 81 9.86 -2.86 -5.49
N LYS A 82 9.21 -3.00 -4.33
CA LYS A 82 8.02 -2.23 -3.95
C LYS A 82 8.26 -0.73 -4.01
N GLU A 83 9.28 -0.20 -3.35
CA GLU A 83 9.48 1.24 -3.28
C GLU A 83 9.94 1.85 -4.62
N LEU A 84 10.63 1.08 -5.48
CA LEU A 84 10.96 1.52 -6.84
C LEU A 84 9.72 1.50 -7.75
N MET A 85 8.93 0.42 -7.70
CA MET A 85 7.67 0.29 -8.46
C MET A 85 6.65 1.37 -8.07
N ASP A 86 6.47 1.61 -6.77
CA ASP A 86 5.53 2.62 -6.26
C ASP A 86 5.86 4.02 -6.79
N ASN A 87 7.15 4.38 -6.82
CA ASN A 87 7.59 5.67 -7.36
C ASN A 87 7.49 5.75 -8.88
N SER A 88 7.78 4.65 -9.58
CA SER A 88 7.64 4.54 -11.04
C SER A 88 6.18 4.75 -11.47
N LEU A 89 5.25 4.07 -10.80
CA LEU A 89 3.81 4.18 -11.07
C LEU A 89 3.26 5.56 -10.70
N ASP A 90 3.68 6.14 -9.57
CA ASP A 90 3.31 7.51 -9.18
C ASP A 90 3.81 8.53 -10.22
N ALA A 91 5.01 8.34 -10.79
CA ALA A 91 5.58 9.23 -11.80
C ALA A 91 4.83 9.16 -13.15
N CYS A 92 4.44 7.96 -13.57
CA CYS A 92 3.64 7.77 -14.79
C CYS A 92 2.23 8.37 -14.65
N GLU A 93 1.56 8.10 -13.52
CA GLU A 93 0.21 8.64 -13.24
C GLU A 93 0.22 10.16 -13.09
N ALA A 94 1.28 10.74 -12.51
CA ALA A 94 1.41 12.20 -12.39
C ALA A 94 1.55 12.90 -13.75
N MET A 95 2.13 12.22 -14.74
CA MET A 95 2.28 12.71 -16.11
C MET A 95 1.03 12.42 -16.97
N GLY A 96 0.12 11.56 -16.50
CA GLY A 96 -1.06 11.14 -17.27
C GLY A 96 -0.74 10.18 -18.42
N VAL A 97 0.35 9.40 -18.31
CA VAL A 97 0.72 8.36 -19.28
C VAL A 97 0.43 6.96 -18.73
N LEU A 98 0.07 6.03 -19.62
CA LEU A 98 -0.13 4.63 -19.24
C LEU A 98 1.21 4.01 -18.82
N PRO A 99 1.34 3.49 -17.58
CA PRO A 99 2.62 3.00 -17.10
C PRO A 99 3.12 1.79 -17.91
N GLU A 100 4.40 1.83 -18.28
CA GLU A 100 5.18 0.74 -18.85
C GLU A 100 6.45 0.58 -18.04
N VAL A 101 6.44 -0.38 -17.12
CA VAL A 101 7.54 -0.58 -16.18
C VAL A 101 8.17 -1.94 -16.41
N SER A 102 9.47 -1.95 -16.62
CA SER A 102 10.27 -3.17 -16.71
C SER A 102 11.18 -3.31 -15.50
N VAL A 103 11.19 -4.50 -14.92
CA VAL A 103 12.02 -4.87 -13.78
C VAL A 103 12.91 -6.03 -14.19
N GLU A 104 14.22 -5.85 -14.05
CA GLU A 104 15.21 -6.90 -14.30
C GLU A 104 15.90 -7.24 -12.99
N LEU A 105 15.88 -8.52 -12.62
CA LEU A 105 16.53 -9.03 -11.43
C LEU A 105 17.56 -10.09 -11.85
N THR A 106 18.85 -9.80 -11.71
CA THR A 106 19.92 -10.69 -12.12
C THR A 106 20.82 -11.08 -10.95
N ALA A 107 20.89 -12.38 -10.62
CA ALA A 107 21.80 -12.88 -9.60
C ALA A 107 23.26 -12.66 -10.03
N THR A 108 24.05 -12.12 -9.10
CA THR A 108 25.49 -11.90 -9.27
C THR A 108 26.27 -13.01 -8.56
N THR A 109 27.56 -13.14 -8.85
CA THR A 109 28.47 -14.07 -8.16
C THR A 109 28.80 -13.66 -6.72
N LYS A 110 28.55 -12.40 -6.35
CA LYS A 110 28.79 -11.88 -4.98
C LYS A 110 27.80 -12.50 -4.00
N LYS A 111 28.29 -12.83 -2.81
CA LYS A 111 27.53 -13.42 -1.70
C LYS A 111 27.59 -12.50 -0.48
N TYR A 112 26.50 -12.45 0.27
CA TYR A 112 26.35 -11.69 1.50
C TYR A 112 26.01 -12.63 2.64
N GLU A 113 26.86 -12.67 3.66
CA GLU A 113 26.74 -13.59 4.80
C GLU A 113 26.11 -12.87 6.00
N VAL A 114 25.03 -13.45 6.53
CA VAL A 114 24.36 -12.97 7.73
C VAL A 114 24.48 -14.02 8.82
N VAL A 115 25.11 -13.64 9.93
CA VAL A 115 25.14 -14.44 11.16
C VAL A 115 23.82 -14.21 11.90
N THR A 116 22.93 -15.20 11.87
CA THR A 116 21.65 -15.12 12.61
C THR A 116 21.74 -15.87 13.94
N ASN A 117 21.41 -15.18 15.04
CA ASN A 117 21.29 -15.80 16.38
C ASN A 117 20.05 -16.71 16.54
N LYS A 118 19.28 -16.95 15.47
CA LYS A 118 17.99 -17.67 15.52
C LYS A 118 18.12 -19.19 15.46
N THR A 119 19.30 -19.74 15.18
CA THR A 119 19.55 -21.19 15.19
C THR A 119 20.56 -21.50 16.29
N LYS A 120 20.30 -22.53 17.11
CA LYS A 120 21.18 -22.97 18.21
C LYS A 120 22.61 -23.33 17.77
N ASP A 121 22.85 -23.46 16.47
CA ASP A 121 24.14 -23.84 15.87
C ASP A 121 24.93 -22.68 15.24
N GLY A 122 24.48 -21.42 15.36
CA GLY A 122 25.22 -20.28 14.80
C GLY A 122 25.41 -20.33 13.28
N SER A 123 24.49 -20.97 12.55
CA SER A 123 24.59 -21.16 11.10
C SER A 123 24.60 -19.83 10.34
N VAL A 124 25.65 -19.63 9.54
CA VAL A 124 25.79 -18.49 8.63
C VAL A 124 24.85 -18.70 7.45
N ARG A 125 23.90 -17.77 7.26
CA ARG A 125 23.04 -17.77 6.06
C ARG A 125 23.72 -16.97 4.96
N ILE A 126 23.87 -17.57 3.80
CA ILE A 126 24.48 -16.96 2.62
C ILE A 126 23.35 -16.51 1.68
N PHE A 127 23.33 -15.23 1.34
CA PHE A 127 22.38 -14.64 0.41
C PHE A 127 23.11 -14.18 -0.87
N PRO A 128 22.56 -14.44 -2.06
CA PRO A 128 23.10 -13.87 -3.29
C PRO A 128 22.86 -12.35 -3.36
N VAL A 129 23.77 -11.64 -4.03
CA VAL A 129 23.56 -10.24 -4.40
C VAL A 129 22.90 -10.20 -5.78
N PHE A 130 21.77 -9.51 -5.87
CA PHE A 130 21.05 -9.29 -7.11
C PHE A 130 21.34 -7.88 -7.65
N LYS A 131 21.54 -7.80 -8.97
CA LYS A 131 21.40 -6.57 -9.73
C LYS A 131 19.93 -6.36 -10.04
N LEU A 132 19.32 -5.35 -9.42
CA LEU A 132 17.95 -4.94 -9.66
C LEU A 132 17.95 -3.69 -10.53
N VAL A 133 17.29 -3.76 -11.68
CA VAL A 133 17.08 -2.63 -12.59
C VAL A 133 15.58 -2.39 -12.70
N VAL A 134 15.13 -1.16 -12.47
CA VAL A 134 13.75 -0.73 -12.71
C VAL A 134 13.77 0.41 -13.69
N GLU A 135 13.08 0.26 -14.81
CA GLU A 135 12.94 1.27 -15.86
C GLU A 135 11.46 1.60 -16.08
N ASP A 136 11.14 2.89 -16.09
CA ASP A 136 9.80 3.43 -16.29
C ASP A 136 9.72 4.39 -17.49
N ASN A 137 8.49 4.65 -17.96
CA ASN A 137 8.15 5.72 -18.92
C ASN A 137 7.54 6.94 -18.21
N GLY A 138 7.95 7.25 -16.98
CA GLY A 138 7.44 8.39 -16.22
C GLY A 138 8.03 9.74 -16.67
N CYS A 139 7.79 10.79 -15.87
CA CYS A 139 8.22 12.15 -16.18
C CYS A 139 9.73 12.42 -16.09
N GLY A 140 10.50 11.49 -15.52
CA GLY A 140 11.92 11.70 -15.22
C GLY A 140 12.14 12.64 -14.03
N VAL A 141 13.41 12.86 -13.69
CA VAL A 141 13.84 13.77 -12.62
C VAL A 141 14.77 14.82 -13.21
N LEU A 142 14.52 16.09 -12.85
CA LEU A 142 15.31 17.21 -13.34
C LEU A 142 16.80 17.07 -12.97
N LYS A 143 17.71 17.26 -13.94
CA LYS A 143 19.18 17.14 -13.80
C LYS A 143 19.75 17.80 -12.54
N SER A 144 19.28 19.01 -12.21
CA SER A 144 19.74 19.78 -11.04
C SER A 144 19.31 19.18 -9.69
N LYS A 145 18.26 18.37 -9.67
CA LYS A 145 17.66 17.80 -8.45
C LYS A 145 17.93 16.31 -8.27
N VAL A 146 18.31 15.57 -9.32
CA VAL A 146 18.55 14.10 -9.27
C VAL A 146 19.41 13.70 -8.07
N ALA A 147 20.57 14.33 -7.91
CA ALA A 147 21.49 13.98 -6.81
C ALA A 147 20.85 14.16 -5.42
N LYS A 148 20.09 15.26 -5.21
CA LYS A 148 19.41 15.53 -3.94
C LYS A 148 18.21 14.62 -3.73
N CYS A 149 17.43 14.33 -4.78
CA CYS A 149 16.26 13.46 -4.74
C CYS A 149 16.56 12.02 -4.32
N PHE A 150 17.74 11.51 -4.65
CA PHE A 150 18.13 10.13 -4.34
C PHE A 150 19.19 10.03 -3.24
N GLY A 151 19.90 11.12 -2.92
CA GLY A 151 21.01 11.11 -1.96
C GLY A 151 20.83 11.95 -0.70
N SER A 152 19.70 12.62 -0.52
CA SER A 152 19.35 13.31 0.71
C SER A 152 18.06 12.75 1.30
N VAL A 153 18.20 12.02 2.41
CA VAL A 153 17.08 11.42 3.14
C VAL A 153 16.12 12.52 3.62
N LEU A 154 14.81 12.26 3.55
CA LEU A 154 13.71 13.21 3.82
C LEU A 154 13.62 14.38 2.83
N TYR A 155 14.25 14.28 1.65
CA TYR A 155 14.06 15.24 0.57
C TYR A 155 12.95 14.77 -0.39
N GLY A 156 11.84 15.52 -0.46
CA GLY A 156 10.77 15.20 -1.40
C GLY A 156 9.57 16.14 -1.31
N SER A 157 8.74 16.13 -2.34
CA SER A 157 7.51 16.92 -2.43
C SER A 157 6.34 16.30 -1.65
N LYS A 158 6.40 15.01 -1.30
CA LYS A 158 5.28 14.25 -0.72
C LYS A 158 4.97 14.58 0.75
N PHE A 159 5.83 15.33 1.47
CA PHE A 159 5.64 15.66 2.89
C PHE A 159 4.65 16.78 3.16
N PHE A 160 4.58 17.75 2.24
CA PHE A 160 3.85 19.00 2.46
C PHE A 160 2.47 18.99 1.79
N SER A 161 2.15 17.93 1.06
CA SER A 161 0.95 17.79 0.25
C SER A 161 0.04 16.71 0.84
N PHE A 162 -1.20 17.06 1.19
CA PHE A 162 -2.22 16.05 1.50
C PHE A 162 -2.87 15.59 0.20
N LYS A 163 -2.16 14.71 -0.50
CA LYS A 163 -2.60 14.09 -1.76
C LYS A 163 -2.42 12.58 -1.64
N GLN A 164 -3.36 11.82 -2.20
CA GLN A 164 -3.19 10.37 -2.28
C GLN A 164 -1.98 10.03 -3.15
N SER A 165 -1.06 9.26 -2.59
CA SER A 165 0.08 8.66 -3.28
C SER A 165 0.44 7.30 -2.67
N ARG A 166 1.17 6.48 -3.43
CA ARG A 166 1.72 5.19 -2.97
C ARG A 166 2.81 5.40 -1.92
N GLY A 167 3.67 6.40 -2.16
CA GLY A 167 4.66 6.89 -1.20
C GLY A 167 4.08 7.93 -0.25
N GLN A 168 4.27 7.79 1.07
CA GLN A 168 3.85 8.81 2.06
C GLN A 168 5.01 9.61 2.65
N GLN A 169 6.11 8.94 3.00
CA GLN A 169 7.18 9.52 3.83
C GLN A 169 8.46 9.84 3.06
N GLY A 170 8.53 9.65 1.74
CA GLY A 170 9.74 9.97 0.96
C GLY A 170 11.03 9.20 1.35
N LEU A 171 10.93 8.10 2.12
CA LEU A 171 12.07 7.37 2.68
C LEU A 171 12.47 6.11 1.92
N GLY A 172 11.52 5.50 1.18
CA GLY A 172 11.68 4.14 0.67
C GLY A 172 12.93 3.92 -0.19
N VAL A 173 13.12 4.76 -1.21
CA VAL A 173 14.26 4.63 -2.14
C VAL A 173 15.58 4.96 -1.45
N HIS A 174 15.60 5.94 -0.55
CA HIS A 174 16.79 6.26 0.24
C HIS A 174 17.22 5.06 1.10
N ALA A 175 16.27 4.38 1.74
CA ALA A 175 16.55 3.18 2.53
C ALA A 175 17.06 2.03 1.66
N ALA A 176 16.50 1.85 0.46
CA ALA A 176 16.99 0.87 -0.51
C ALA A 176 18.43 1.16 -0.96
N ILE A 177 18.77 2.43 -1.21
CA ILE A 177 20.14 2.84 -1.57
C ILE A 177 21.10 2.59 -0.39
N ILE A 178 20.73 2.99 0.83
CA ILE A 178 21.57 2.73 2.02
C ILE A 178 21.77 1.23 2.21
N TYR A 179 20.72 0.43 2.06
CA TYR A 179 20.81 -1.03 2.15
C TYR A 179 21.71 -1.63 1.05
N ALA A 180 21.58 -1.17 -0.19
CA ALA A 180 22.46 -1.55 -1.30
C ALA A 180 23.93 -1.25 -0.99
N GLN A 181 24.22 -0.05 -0.46
CA GLN A 181 25.58 0.36 -0.10
C GLN A 181 26.17 -0.48 1.05
N LEU A 182 25.35 -0.90 2.02
CA LEU A 182 25.80 -1.71 3.15
C LEU A 182 26.06 -3.17 2.76
N THR A 183 25.27 -3.70 1.83
CA THR A 183 25.31 -5.13 1.48
C THR A 183 26.23 -5.42 0.29
N SER A 184 26.20 -4.60 -0.75
CA SER A 184 26.98 -4.81 -1.99
C SER A 184 28.26 -3.99 -2.07
N LEU A 185 28.37 -2.91 -1.28
CA LEU A 185 29.41 -1.88 -1.33
C LEU A 185 29.46 -1.06 -2.64
N GLU A 186 28.54 -1.33 -3.57
CA GLU A 186 28.43 -0.64 -4.86
C GLU A 186 27.56 0.63 -4.75
N PRO A 187 27.84 1.66 -5.57
CA PRO A 187 26.98 2.83 -5.67
C PRO A 187 25.66 2.54 -6.40
N ALA A 188 24.66 3.39 -6.20
CA ALA A 188 23.43 3.37 -6.99
C ALA A 188 23.68 4.06 -8.34
N VAL A 189 23.14 3.50 -9.42
CA VAL A 189 23.22 4.09 -10.77
C VAL A 189 21.82 4.53 -11.19
N ILE A 190 21.64 5.82 -11.45
CA ILE A 190 20.37 6.40 -11.86
C ILE A 190 20.56 7.04 -13.22
N THR A 191 19.74 6.67 -14.19
CA THR A 191 19.68 7.29 -15.51
C THR A 191 18.30 7.88 -15.69
N THR A 192 18.18 9.16 -16.00
CA THR A 192 16.88 9.81 -16.12
C THR A 192 16.85 10.79 -17.28
N LYS A 193 15.69 10.91 -17.93
CA LYS A 193 15.44 11.82 -19.04
C LYS A 193 14.07 12.46 -18.87
N THR A 194 14.03 13.79 -18.94
CA THR A 194 12.77 14.53 -19.02
C THR A 194 12.39 14.76 -20.48
N GLU A 195 11.12 15.02 -20.78
CA GLU A 195 10.64 15.26 -22.15
C GLU A 195 11.35 16.42 -22.85
N SER A 196 11.77 17.44 -22.07
CA SER A 196 12.51 18.60 -22.56
C SER A 196 13.99 18.32 -22.85
N ASP A 197 14.56 17.28 -22.26
CA ASP A 197 16.00 17.03 -22.33
C ASP A 197 16.36 16.14 -23.55
N PRO A 198 17.34 16.53 -24.39
CA PRO A 198 17.69 15.74 -25.57
C PRO A 198 18.38 14.43 -25.21
N LYS A 199 19.24 14.43 -24.19
CA LYS A 199 20.01 13.28 -23.69
C LYS A 199 19.63 12.94 -22.26
N ALA A 200 19.77 11.67 -21.87
CA ALA A 200 19.60 11.28 -20.49
C ALA A 200 20.81 11.65 -19.65
N PHE A 201 20.54 11.91 -18.37
CA PHE A 201 21.56 12.14 -17.38
C PHE A 201 21.77 10.88 -16.53
N ARG A 202 22.97 10.32 -16.60
CA ARG A 202 23.40 9.16 -15.83
C ARG A 202 24.26 9.62 -14.65
N VAL A 203 23.85 9.25 -13.44
CA VAL A 203 24.49 9.61 -12.18
C VAL A 203 24.80 8.35 -11.39
N VAL A 204 26.04 8.24 -10.95
CA VAL A 204 26.47 7.22 -9.99
C VAL A 204 26.65 7.89 -8.64
N LEU A 205 25.83 7.52 -7.66
CA LEU A 205 25.80 8.19 -6.36
C LEU A 205 25.86 7.25 -5.16
N LYS A 206 26.41 7.79 -4.07
CA LYS A 206 26.42 7.22 -2.73
C LYS A 206 25.78 8.21 -1.76
N ILE A 207 25.14 7.71 -0.71
CA ILE A 207 24.63 8.54 0.40
C ILE A 207 25.70 8.60 1.48
N ASP A 208 26.11 9.80 1.88
CA ASP A 208 26.86 10.02 3.11
C ASP A 208 25.88 10.07 4.28
N THR A 209 25.89 9.02 5.10
CA THR A 209 24.97 8.90 6.25
C THR A 209 25.30 9.82 7.41
N GLU A 210 26.53 10.35 7.50
CA GLU A 210 26.92 11.28 8.57
C GLU A 210 26.41 12.69 8.26
N LYS A 211 26.58 13.14 7.01
CA LYS A 211 26.18 14.50 6.57
C LYS A 211 24.79 14.57 5.95
N ASN A 212 24.16 13.44 5.62
CA ASN A 212 22.91 13.36 4.86
C ASN A 212 22.98 14.12 3.53
N SER A 213 24.04 13.86 2.78
CA SER A 213 24.30 14.50 1.49
C SER A 213 24.69 13.48 0.43
N PRO A 214 24.32 13.71 -0.85
CA PRO A 214 24.79 12.89 -1.95
C PRO A 214 26.30 13.04 -2.17
N VAL A 215 26.98 11.92 -2.37
CA VAL A 215 28.35 11.84 -2.86
C VAL A 215 28.30 11.33 -4.29
N LEU A 216 28.62 12.21 -5.24
CA LEU A 216 28.65 11.91 -6.67
C LEU A 216 29.98 11.22 -6.99
N VAL A 217 29.91 10.03 -7.60
CA VAL A 217 31.09 9.29 -8.08
C VAL A 217 31.38 9.64 -9.54
N SER A 218 30.35 9.64 -10.37
CA SER A 218 30.42 10.06 -11.77
C SER A 218 29.10 10.62 -12.26
N SER A 219 29.16 11.48 -13.28
CA SER A 219 28.01 12.06 -13.97
C SER A 219 28.30 12.17 -15.46
N GLU A 220 27.45 11.56 -16.29
CA GLU A 220 27.63 11.46 -17.74
C GLU A 220 26.29 11.68 -18.45
N GLU A 221 26.35 12.16 -19.70
CA GLU A 221 25.17 12.22 -20.57
C GLU A 221 25.18 11.02 -21.51
N VAL A 222 24.08 10.27 -21.53
CA VAL A 222 23.95 9.01 -22.25
C VAL A 222 22.68 9.03 -23.10
N ASP A 223 22.69 8.33 -24.23
CA ASP A 223 21.49 8.14 -25.03
C ASP A 223 20.51 7.21 -24.32
N PHE A 224 19.23 7.58 -24.31
CA PHE A 224 18.17 6.81 -23.67
C PHE A 224 17.14 6.44 -24.72
N PRO A 225 16.74 5.16 -24.80
CA PRO A 225 15.91 4.65 -25.87
C PRO A 225 14.51 5.28 -25.88
N ARG A 226 14.02 5.75 -24.72
CA ARG A 226 12.69 6.35 -24.57
C ARG A 226 12.77 7.90 -24.61
N PRO A 227 11.65 8.58 -24.95
CA PRO A 227 11.59 10.05 -24.91
C PRO A 227 11.75 10.60 -23.49
N HIS A 228 11.15 9.94 -22.50
CA HIS A 228 11.21 10.30 -21.08
C HIS A 228 11.21 9.03 -20.23
N GLY A 229 11.69 9.14 -19.00
CA GLY A 229 11.67 8.03 -18.04
C GLY A 229 12.82 8.06 -17.04
N THR A 230 12.77 7.12 -16.09
CA THR A 230 13.84 6.89 -15.12
C THR A 230 14.22 5.42 -15.10
N ARG A 231 15.52 5.15 -15.04
CA ARG A 231 16.12 3.83 -14.88
C ARG A 231 17.01 3.82 -13.66
N VAL A 232 16.67 3.00 -12.66
CA VAL A 232 17.40 2.89 -11.40
C VAL A 232 18.01 1.49 -11.30
N GLU A 233 19.33 1.42 -11.14
CA GLU A 233 20.07 0.18 -10.89
C GLU A 233 20.61 0.15 -9.46
N LEU A 234 20.29 -0.91 -8.73
CA LEU A 234 20.78 -1.18 -7.37
C LEU A 234 21.34 -2.60 -7.26
N MET A 235 22.43 -2.75 -6.52
CA MET A 235 23.00 -4.04 -6.16
C MET A 235 22.59 -4.35 -4.71
N ILE A 236 21.72 -5.33 -4.51
CA ILE A 236 21.13 -5.62 -3.20
C ILE A 236 21.31 -7.09 -2.84
N ALA A 237 21.67 -7.38 -1.59
CA ALA A 237 21.55 -8.74 -1.06
C ALA A 237 20.07 -9.09 -0.86
N GLY A 238 19.67 -10.29 -1.25
CA GLY A 238 18.29 -10.73 -1.09
C GLY A 238 18.11 -12.19 -1.43
N ASP A 239 16.87 -12.65 -1.36
CA ASP A 239 16.51 -14.00 -1.79
C ASP A 239 15.25 -13.99 -2.64
N TYR A 240 15.30 -14.67 -3.78
CA TYR A 240 14.16 -14.77 -4.69
C TYR A 240 13.30 -15.97 -4.33
N THR A 241 12.19 -15.70 -3.65
CA THR A 241 11.24 -16.71 -3.17
C THR A 241 9.87 -16.57 -3.84
N GLN A 242 8.98 -17.55 -3.65
CA GLN A 242 7.58 -17.48 -4.10
C GLN A 242 6.82 -16.25 -3.58
N LYS A 243 7.27 -15.65 -2.47
CA LYS A 243 6.70 -14.39 -1.95
C LYS A 243 6.93 -13.21 -2.91
N VAL A 244 8.08 -13.19 -3.61
CA VAL A 244 8.38 -12.17 -4.63
C VAL A 244 7.43 -12.32 -5.81
N GLU A 245 7.18 -13.57 -6.26
CA GLU A 245 6.22 -13.83 -7.33
C GLU A 245 4.79 -13.45 -6.93
N SER A 246 4.41 -13.78 -5.70
CA SER A 246 3.13 -13.34 -5.12
C SER A 246 3.01 -11.82 -5.07
N PHE A 247 4.06 -11.11 -4.66
CA PHE A 247 4.10 -9.65 -4.66
C PHE A 247 3.83 -9.07 -6.04
N ILE A 248 4.53 -9.60 -7.05
CA ILE A 248 4.42 -9.14 -8.43
C ILE A 248 2.99 -9.36 -8.95
N LYS A 249 2.40 -10.53 -8.66
CA LYS A 249 1.01 -10.86 -9.01
C LYS A 249 0.04 -9.88 -8.34
N GLU A 250 0.20 -9.61 -7.04
CA GLU A 250 -0.64 -8.66 -6.29
C GLU A 250 -0.45 -7.20 -6.73
N LEU A 251 0.75 -6.82 -7.14
CA LEU A 251 1.06 -5.49 -7.68
C LEU A 251 0.38 -5.27 -9.03
N SER A 252 0.41 -6.29 -9.90
CA SER A 252 -0.34 -6.32 -11.14
C SER A 252 -1.84 -6.23 -10.88
N LEU A 253 -2.35 -6.92 -9.85
CA LEU A 253 -3.76 -6.86 -9.46
C LEU A 253 -4.19 -5.43 -9.12
N ALA A 254 -3.39 -4.73 -8.32
CA ALA A 254 -3.67 -3.40 -7.83
C ALA A 254 -3.59 -2.30 -8.91
N ASN A 255 -2.90 -2.57 -10.02
CA ASN A 255 -2.63 -1.60 -11.09
C ASN A 255 -3.03 -2.17 -12.46
N PRO A 256 -4.34 -2.27 -12.76
CA PRO A 256 -4.83 -2.87 -14.01
C PRO A 256 -4.40 -2.13 -15.27
N HIS A 257 -4.13 -0.83 -15.18
CA HIS A 257 -3.71 0.04 -16.29
C HIS A 257 -2.21 -0.01 -16.60
N ALA A 258 -1.41 -0.69 -15.77
CA ALA A 258 0.04 -0.79 -15.95
C ALA A 258 0.41 -2.02 -16.78
N ASP A 259 1.37 -1.86 -17.71
CA ASP A 259 2.07 -2.98 -18.34
C ASP A 259 3.35 -3.26 -17.56
N LEU A 260 3.45 -4.46 -17.00
CA LEU A 260 4.55 -4.85 -16.11
C LEU A 260 5.32 -6.03 -16.69
N LYS A 261 6.61 -5.82 -16.99
CA LYS A 261 7.51 -6.87 -17.49
C LYS A 261 8.60 -7.16 -16.46
N PHE A 262 8.63 -8.38 -15.93
CA PHE A 262 9.65 -8.84 -15.00
C PHE A 262 10.55 -9.87 -15.68
N THR A 263 11.85 -9.62 -15.67
CA THR A 263 12.86 -10.55 -16.18
C THR A 263 13.72 -10.99 -15.01
N VAL A 264 13.60 -12.25 -14.59
CA VAL A 264 14.30 -12.79 -13.42
C VAL A 264 15.31 -13.85 -13.82
N VAL A 265 16.56 -13.64 -13.42
CA VAL A 265 17.65 -14.60 -13.49
C VAL A 265 18.05 -14.92 -12.05
N ALA A 266 17.44 -15.98 -11.49
CA ALA A 266 17.59 -16.35 -10.08
C ALA A 266 18.97 -16.93 -9.76
N GLN A 267 19.65 -17.52 -10.74
CA GLN A 267 21.00 -18.04 -10.63
C GLN A 267 21.85 -17.60 -11.82
N PRO A 268 23.15 -17.32 -11.63
CA PRO A 268 24.05 -16.99 -12.73
C PRO A 268 24.07 -18.11 -13.78
N GLY A 269 23.75 -17.79 -15.04
CA GLY A 269 23.73 -18.75 -16.15
C GLY A 269 22.41 -19.52 -16.36
N GLN A 270 21.38 -19.26 -15.54
CA GLN A 270 20.04 -19.79 -15.79
C GLN A 270 19.32 -18.98 -16.88
N GLU A 271 18.42 -19.63 -17.64
CA GLU A 271 17.54 -18.93 -18.56
C GLU A 271 16.66 -17.89 -17.83
N PRO A 272 16.46 -16.70 -18.44
CA PRO A 272 15.66 -15.65 -17.84
C PRO A 272 14.19 -16.06 -17.78
N LYS A 273 13.62 -16.12 -16.57
CA LYS A 273 12.18 -16.27 -16.38
C LYS A 273 11.52 -14.92 -16.64
N VAL A 274 10.78 -14.81 -17.74
CA VAL A 274 10.04 -13.61 -18.11
C VAL A 274 8.59 -13.74 -17.65
N LEU A 275 8.16 -12.87 -16.74
CA LEU A 275 6.77 -12.71 -16.34
C LEU A 275 6.25 -11.40 -16.94
N HIS A 276 5.36 -11.51 -17.93
CA HIS A 276 4.76 -10.35 -18.58
C HIS A 276 3.28 -10.25 -18.21
N PHE A 277 2.93 -9.17 -17.53
CA PHE A 277 1.56 -8.82 -17.18
C PHE A 277 1.11 -7.63 -18.04
N LYS A 278 0.52 -7.93 -19.19
CA LYS A 278 -0.11 -6.93 -20.07
C LYS A 278 -1.23 -6.19 -19.35
N ARG A 279 -1.49 -4.93 -19.74
CA ARG A 279 -2.59 -4.10 -19.22
C ARG A 279 -3.92 -4.85 -19.27
N ALA A 280 -4.70 -4.78 -18.19
CA ALA A 280 -6.08 -5.22 -18.15
C ALA A 280 -7.05 -4.14 -18.66
N ASN A 281 -6.68 -2.87 -18.48
CA ASN A 281 -7.46 -1.72 -18.88
C ASN A 281 -6.57 -0.64 -19.51
N GLU A 282 -7.08 0.07 -20.50
CA GLU A 282 -6.39 1.19 -21.16
C GLU A 282 -6.84 2.56 -20.65
N THR A 283 -7.81 2.61 -19.73
CA THR A 283 -8.25 3.86 -19.10
C THR A 283 -7.42 4.16 -17.85
N LEU A 284 -6.84 5.36 -17.78
CA LEU A 284 -6.18 5.84 -16.57
C LEU A 284 -7.20 6.16 -15.47
N PRO A 285 -6.89 5.84 -14.20
CA PRO A 285 -7.71 6.27 -13.08
C PRO A 285 -7.67 7.80 -12.92
N PRO A 286 -8.71 8.42 -12.33
CA PRO A 286 -8.74 9.87 -12.16
C PRO A 286 -7.55 10.34 -11.31
N PRO A 287 -6.87 11.44 -11.66
CA PRO A 287 -5.71 11.90 -10.93
C PRO A 287 -6.12 12.41 -9.53
N PRO A 288 -5.39 12.05 -8.47
CA PRO A 288 -5.71 12.52 -7.13
C PRO A 288 -5.48 14.04 -7.01
N LYS A 289 -6.38 14.72 -6.29
CA LYS A 289 -6.31 16.16 -6.04
C LYS A 289 -5.66 16.44 -4.69
N GLU A 290 -4.86 17.50 -4.63
CA GLU A 290 -4.29 17.97 -3.37
C GLU A 290 -5.34 18.72 -2.56
N ILE A 291 -5.40 18.44 -1.26
CA ILE A 291 -6.23 19.16 -0.31
C ILE A 291 -5.41 19.83 0.77
N ARG A 292 -5.99 20.85 1.39
CA ARG A 292 -5.50 21.37 2.67
C ARG A 292 -5.87 20.40 3.80
N PRO A 293 -5.20 20.43 4.96
CA PRO A 293 -5.59 19.61 6.10
C PRO A 293 -7.01 19.94 6.59
N HIS A 294 -7.68 18.94 7.15
CA HIS A 294 -8.93 19.13 7.89
C HIS A 294 -8.60 19.28 9.38
N LEU A 295 -9.32 20.13 10.11
CA LEU A 295 -9.00 20.41 11.52
C LEU A 295 -9.02 19.15 12.40
N LEU A 296 -10.00 18.26 12.21
CA LEU A 296 -10.09 16.96 12.92
C LEU A 296 -8.91 16.01 12.66
N SER A 297 -8.14 16.23 11.58
CA SER A 297 -7.01 15.37 11.19
C SER A 297 -5.68 15.81 11.80
N MET A 298 -5.66 16.97 12.46
CA MET A 298 -4.45 17.55 13.03
C MET A 298 -4.20 17.06 14.45
N GLU A 299 -2.93 16.77 14.73
CA GLU A 299 -2.45 16.59 16.09
C GLU A 299 -2.15 17.95 16.74
N PRO A 300 -2.29 18.08 18.08
CA PRO A 300 -2.05 19.35 18.78
C PRO A 300 -0.67 19.97 18.46
N GLY A 301 0.39 19.14 18.45
CA GLY A 301 1.74 19.60 18.14
C GLY A 301 1.90 20.11 16.70
N ALA A 302 1.31 19.41 15.73
CA ALA A 302 1.35 19.83 14.33
C ALA A 302 0.60 21.15 14.12
N LEU A 303 -0.52 21.34 14.83
CA LEU A 303 -1.26 22.60 14.81
C LEU A 303 -0.46 23.73 15.47
N LEU A 304 0.27 23.45 16.56
CA LEU A 304 1.17 24.40 17.22
C LEU A 304 2.32 24.85 16.32
N GLU A 305 2.95 23.91 15.61
CA GLU A 305 4.00 24.21 14.62
C GLU A 305 3.44 25.04 13.46
N MET A 306 2.30 24.65 12.91
CA MET A 306 1.66 25.37 11.81
C MET A 306 1.29 26.81 12.22
N ARG A 307 0.79 26.98 13.44
CA ARG A 307 0.50 28.28 14.06
C ARG A 307 1.76 29.13 14.28
N SER A 308 2.87 28.51 14.68
CA SER A 308 4.12 29.21 15.00
C SER A 308 4.90 29.62 13.75
N ASN A 309 4.87 28.77 12.72
CA ASN A 309 5.51 29.00 11.43
C ASN A 309 4.67 29.89 10.50
N ASP A 310 3.40 30.13 10.82
CA ASP A 310 2.57 31.00 9.99
C ASP A 310 3.04 32.45 10.06
N THR A 311 3.35 32.99 8.89
CA THR A 311 3.79 34.37 8.69
C THR A 311 2.79 35.17 7.86
N CYS A 312 1.73 34.53 7.35
CA CYS A 312 0.84 35.15 6.36
C CYS A 312 -0.51 35.64 6.89
N CYS A 313 -0.96 35.19 8.07
CA CYS A 313 -2.25 35.59 8.64
C CYS A 313 -2.08 36.53 9.84
N ALA A 314 -2.80 37.64 9.84
CA ALA A 314 -2.81 38.59 10.96
C ALA A 314 -3.79 38.19 12.07
N THR A 315 -4.85 37.44 11.73
CA THR A 315 -5.93 37.07 12.65
C THR A 315 -6.14 35.55 12.70
N ALA A 316 -6.57 35.06 13.86
CA ALA A 316 -6.93 33.66 14.08
C ALA A 316 -8.04 33.18 13.14
N LYS A 317 -9.03 34.04 12.86
CA LYS A 317 -10.10 33.75 11.89
C LYS A 317 -9.54 33.47 10.48
N GLN A 318 -8.66 34.34 9.98
CA GLN A 318 -8.03 34.17 8.67
C GLN A 318 -7.17 32.91 8.62
N PHE A 319 -6.44 32.61 9.70
CA PHE A 319 -5.64 31.39 9.81
C PHE A 319 -6.52 30.13 9.60
N LEU A 320 -7.66 30.05 10.28
CA LEU A 320 -8.55 28.89 10.16
C LEU A 320 -9.15 28.73 8.77
N VAL A 321 -9.56 29.82 8.12
CA VAL A 321 -10.17 29.78 6.78
C VAL A 321 -9.13 29.47 5.69
N ARG A 322 -7.92 30.01 5.83
CA ARG A 322 -6.87 29.88 4.81
C ARG A 322 -6.15 28.54 4.86
N HIS A 323 -5.87 28.00 6.05
CA HIS A 323 -5.07 26.78 6.17
C HIS A 323 -5.90 25.50 6.19
N PHE A 324 -7.20 25.56 6.49
CA PHE A 324 -8.05 24.37 6.59
C PHE A 324 -9.11 24.28 5.51
N VAL A 325 -9.50 23.06 5.20
CA VAL A 325 -10.61 22.76 4.28
C VAL A 325 -11.94 22.85 5.02
N ARG A 326 -12.97 23.35 4.32
CA ARG A 326 -14.38 23.38 4.77
C ARG A 326 -14.63 24.18 6.05
N ILE A 327 -13.74 25.11 6.39
CA ILE A 327 -13.98 26.12 7.42
C ILE A 327 -14.41 27.43 6.76
N SER A 328 -15.67 27.80 6.98
CA SER A 328 -16.18 29.13 6.60
C SER A 328 -15.84 30.16 7.67
N GLU A 329 -15.93 31.44 7.33
CA GLU A 329 -15.74 32.52 8.28
C GLU A 329 -16.66 32.43 9.50
N ALA A 330 -17.94 32.11 9.29
CA ALA A 330 -18.92 31.94 10.36
C ALA A 330 -18.54 30.77 11.28
N LYS A 331 -18.09 29.64 10.71
CA LYS A 331 -17.70 28.47 11.51
C LYS A 331 -16.39 28.72 12.27
N ALA A 332 -15.45 29.45 11.67
CA ALA A 332 -14.23 29.87 12.35
C ALA A 332 -14.55 30.74 13.58
N GLU A 333 -15.49 31.68 13.47
CA GLU A 333 -15.92 32.49 14.62
C GLU A 333 -16.62 31.67 15.70
N GLU A 334 -17.47 30.71 15.32
CA GLU A 334 -18.12 29.78 16.26
C GLU A 334 -17.08 28.95 17.02
N LEU A 335 -16.10 28.38 16.32
CA LEU A 335 -15.03 27.59 16.92
C LEU A 335 -14.15 28.43 17.85
N LEU A 336 -13.80 29.65 17.46
CA LEU A 336 -12.98 30.55 18.27
C LEU A 336 -13.72 31.00 19.54
N LYS A 337 -15.02 31.30 19.44
CA LYS A 337 -15.87 31.59 20.59
C LYS A 337 -15.97 30.39 21.54
N ALA A 338 -16.14 29.18 21.00
CA ALA A 338 -16.17 27.95 21.77
C ALA A 338 -14.83 27.65 22.46
N SER A 339 -13.70 28.04 21.85
CA SER A 339 -12.37 27.96 22.47
C SER A 339 -12.03 29.13 23.41
N GLY A 340 -12.95 30.07 23.63
CA GLY A 340 -12.75 31.22 24.54
C GLY A 340 -11.83 32.33 24.00
N LEU A 341 -11.67 32.43 22.66
CA LEU A 341 -10.78 33.39 22.02
C LEU A 341 -11.53 34.36 21.11
N ALA A 342 -11.07 35.62 21.09
CA ALA A 342 -11.58 36.63 20.19
C ALA A 342 -11.13 36.34 18.73
N PRO A 343 -12.01 36.48 17.72
CA PRO A 343 -11.64 36.24 16.32
C PRO A 343 -10.49 37.11 15.78
N SER A 344 -10.26 38.26 16.41
CA SER A 344 -9.22 39.24 16.07
C SER A 344 -7.86 38.95 16.72
N SER A 345 -7.76 37.94 17.59
CA SER A 345 -6.48 37.60 18.22
C SER A 345 -5.46 37.13 17.16
N PRO A 346 -4.15 37.32 17.40
CA PRO A 346 -3.12 36.79 16.54
C PRO A 346 -3.15 35.25 16.60
N PRO A 347 -2.80 34.55 15.49
CA PRO A 347 -2.80 33.09 15.46
C PRO A 347 -1.99 32.45 16.59
N LYS A 348 -0.90 33.07 17.03
CA LYS A 348 0.00 32.58 18.10
C LYS A 348 -0.66 32.46 19.48
N GLU A 349 -1.78 33.15 19.72
CA GLU A 349 -2.52 33.09 20.98
C GLU A 349 -3.61 32.01 20.97
N ILE A 350 -3.78 31.27 19.87
CA ILE A 350 -4.79 30.21 19.79
C ILE A 350 -4.45 29.06 20.75
N ASP A 351 -5.32 28.79 21.71
CA ASP A 351 -5.27 27.58 22.51
C ASP A 351 -5.68 26.39 21.64
N VAL A 352 -4.67 25.59 21.31
CA VAL A 352 -4.75 24.43 20.41
C VAL A 352 -5.64 23.35 21.01
N GLU A 353 -5.56 23.12 22.31
CA GLU A 353 -6.32 22.04 22.97
C GLU A 353 -7.81 22.39 23.04
N ALA A 354 -8.12 23.63 23.46
CA ALA A 354 -9.49 24.13 23.47
C ALA A 354 -10.11 24.15 22.07
N LEU A 355 -9.34 24.58 21.05
CA LEU A 355 -9.81 24.58 19.66
C LEU A 355 -10.08 23.18 19.12
N LEU A 356 -9.20 22.20 19.38
CA LEU A 356 -9.40 20.82 18.94
C LEU A 356 -10.56 20.14 19.67
N LYS A 357 -10.77 20.46 20.95
CA LYS A 357 -11.95 20.00 21.69
C LYS A 357 -13.23 20.58 21.08
N ALA A 358 -13.26 21.90 20.85
CA ALA A 358 -14.37 22.58 20.17
C ALA A 358 -14.61 22.02 18.76
N ALA A 359 -13.56 21.63 18.04
CA ALA A 359 -13.68 21.01 16.72
C ALA A 359 -14.28 19.61 16.76
N ARG A 360 -14.01 18.82 17.80
CA ARG A 360 -14.57 17.45 17.96
C ARG A 360 -16.03 17.47 18.39
N GLU A 361 -16.40 18.41 19.26
CA GLU A 361 -17.78 18.61 19.72
C GLU A 361 -18.61 19.36 18.66
N GLY A 362 -17.96 20.22 17.88
CA GLY A 362 -18.57 20.96 16.80
C GLY A 362 -18.88 20.09 15.58
N ASP A 363 -20.08 20.26 15.02
CA ASP A 363 -20.44 19.65 13.75
C ASP A 363 -19.66 20.31 12.61
N LEU A 364 -18.56 19.68 12.20
CA LEU A 364 -17.71 20.08 11.08
C LEU A 364 -18.10 19.34 9.81
N MET A 365 -18.25 20.09 8.73
CA MET A 365 -18.51 19.51 7.42
C MET A 365 -17.33 18.62 6.99
N ARG A 366 -17.65 17.44 6.47
CA ARG A 366 -16.65 16.48 5.99
C ARG A 366 -15.73 17.07 4.92
N PRO A 367 -14.47 16.59 4.84
CA PRO A 367 -13.57 16.97 3.76
C PRO A 367 -14.16 16.59 2.39
N PRO A 368 -13.73 17.26 1.30
CA PRO A 368 -14.10 16.88 -0.05
C PRO A 368 -13.66 15.43 -0.33
N LEU A 369 -14.60 14.66 -0.86
CA LEU A 369 -14.44 13.23 -1.13
C LEU A 369 -13.95 12.93 -2.56
N ASP A 370 -14.16 13.87 -3.49
CA ASP A 370 -13.73 13.81 -4.91
C ASP A 370 -12.22 14.06 -5.11
N VAL A 371 -11.42 13.58 -4.17
CA VAL A 371 -9.96 13.83 -4.13
C VAL A 371 -9.17 12.54 -4.29
N LEU A 372 -9.86 11.41 -4.12
CA LEU A 372 -9.30 10.07 -4.18
C LEU A 372 -9.26 9.55 -5.61
N SER A 373 -8.29 8.69 -5.86
CA SER A 373 -8.08 7.93 -7.10
C SER A 373 -8.26 6.45 -6.77
N PRO A 374 -9.50 5.93 -6.75
CA PRO A 374 -9.77 4.50 -6.56
C PRO A 374 -9.30 3.67 -7.76
N ILE A 375 -9.27 2.34 -7.61
CA ILE A 375 -9.01 1.44 -8.76
C ILE A 375 -10.24 1.43 -9.67
N GLY A 376 -11.44 1.40 -9.09
CA GLY A 376 -12.70 1.29 -9.79
C GLY A 376 -13.22 -0.15 -9.80
N GLU A 377 -14.55 -0.31 -9.70
CA GLU A 377 -15.20 -1.63 -9.61
C GLU A 377 -14.96 -2.49 -10.87
N ASP A 378 -15.06 -1.89 -12.05
CA ASP A 378 -14.87 -2.57 -13.34
C ASP A 378 -13.39 -2.88 -13.62
N ALA A 379 -12.50 -1.93 -13.33
CA ALA A 379 -11.07 -2.12 -13.50
C ALA A 379 -10.53 -3.22 -12.56
N LEU A 380 -11.02 -3.26 -11.31
CA LEU A 380 -10.71 -4.33 -10.37
C LEU A 380 -11.24 -5.68 -10.87
N ARG A 381 -12.47 -5.72 -11.40
CA ARG A 381 -13.08 -6.95 -11.96
C ARG A 381 -12.27 -7.49 -13.14
N GLN A 382 -11.84 -6.61 -14.05
CA GLN A 382 -10.97 -6.97 -15.19
C GLN A 382 -9.61 -7.48 -14.72
N SER A 383 -9.02 -6.84 -13.71
CA SER A 383 -7.75 -7.26 -13.12
C SER A 383 -7.82 -8.66 -12.51
N ILE A 384 -8.89 -8.95 -11.76
CA ILE A 384 -9.13 -10.27 -11.17
C ILE A 384 -9.31 -11.31 -12.27
N ARG A 385 -10.07 -11.00 -13.32
CA ARG A 385 -10.30 -11.92 -14.46
C ARG A 385 -9.02 -12.22 -15.25
N ARG A 386 -8.10 -11.26 -15.36
CA ARG A 386 -6.79 -11.45 -15.98
C ARG A 386 -5.92 -12.42 -15.16
N ILE A 387 -5.97 -12.32 -13.83
CA ILE A 387 -5.13 -13.10 -12.92
C ILE A 387 -5.70 -14.49 -12.66
N TYR A 388 -7.03 -14.61 -12.59
CA TYR A 388 -7.77 -15.85 -12.36
C TYR A 388 -8.76 -16.10 -13.51
N PRO A 389 -8.28 -16.50 -14.71
CA PRO A 389 -9.12 -16.65 -15.91
C PRO A 389 -10.12 -17.81 -15.82
N ASP A 390 -9.80 -18.81 -15.02
CA ASP A 390 -10.57 -20.04 -14.75
C ASP A 390 -11.48 -19.91 -13.50
N ALA A 391 -11.58 -18.71 -12.91
CA ALA A 391 -12.51 -18.47 -11.83
C ALA A 391 -13.96 -18.61 -12.31
N GLU A 392 -14.76 -19.41 -11.60
CA GLU A 392 -16.16 -19.64 -11.95
C GLU A 392 -17.02 -18.40 -11.70
N PHE A 393 -16.69 -17.64 -10.66
CA PHE A 393 -17.43 -16.46 -10.26
C PHE A 393 -16.50 -15.36 -9.75
N ILE A 394 -16.67 -14.15 -10.28
CA ILE A 394 -15.94 -12.95 -9.87
C ILE A 394 -16.95 -11.89 -9.49
N CYS A 395 -16.78 -11.29 -8.31
CA CYS A 395 -17.58 -10.15 -7.87
C CYS A 395 -16.68 -9.05 -7.32
N THR A 396 -17.12 -7.80 -7.50
CA THR A 396 -16.44 -6.60 -6.99
C THR A 396 -17.51 -5.65 -6.47
N ALA A 397 -17.16 -4.87 -5.45
CA ALA A 397 -18.01 -3.82 -4.91
C ALA A 397 -17.15 -2.65 -4.45
N SER A 398 -17.53 -1.44 -4.84
CA SER A 398 -16.94 -0.20 -4.32
C SER A 398 -17.94 0.51 -3.41
N ARG A 399 -17.47 1.04 -2.28
CA ARG A 399 -18.28 1.88 -1.40
C ARG A 399 -18.12 3.35 -1.79
N GLU A 400 -19.12 4.14 -1.43
CA GLU A 400 -18.98 5.60 -1.47
C GLU A 400 -17.83 6.03 -0.55
N PRO A 401 -17.07 7.07 -0.93
CA PRO A 401 -16.02 7.59 -0.07
C PRO A 401 -16.57 8.06 1.28
N TRP A 402 -15.78 7.88 2.32
CA TRP A 402 -16.08 8.31 3.68
C TRP A 402 -14.88 9.09 4.26
N SER A 403 -14.97 9.51 5.52
CA SER A 403 -13.85 10.17 6.20
C SER A 403 -13.65 9.59 7.60
N TYR A 404 -12.41 9.35 8.00
CA TYR A 404 -12.05 8.99 9.38
C TYR A 404 -11.17 10.10 9.93
N ARG A 405 -11.48 10.64 11.12
CA ARG A 405 -10.76 11.80 11.70
C ARG A 405 -10.50 12.96 10.71
N GLY A 406 -11.43 13.24 9.80
CA GLY A 406 -11.26 14.28 8.77
C GLY A 406 -10.32 13.93 7.61
N VAL A 407 -9.86 12.68 7.49
CA VAL A 407 -9.10 12.17 6.33
C VAL A 407 -10.05 11.38 5.43
N PRO A 408 -10.20 11.75 4.14
CA PRO A 408 -11.07 11.04 3.22
C PRO A 408 -10.47 9.68 2.83
N PHE A 409 -11.30 8.64 2.80
CA PHE A 409 -10.94 7.30 2.37
C PHE A 409 -12.07 6.62 1.60
N GLN A 410 -11.75 5.61 0.80
CA GLN A 410 -12.70 4.77 0.08
C GLN A 410 -12.26 3.31 0.19
N ILE A 411 -13.24 2.40 0.20
CA ILE A 411 -13.00 0.96 0.31
C ILE A 411 -13.56 0.27 -0.93
N GLU A 412 -12.73 -0.61 -1.50
CA GLU A 412 -13.10 -1.47 -2.62
C GLU A 412 -12.82 -2.92 -2.21
N VAL A 413 -13.75 -3.81 -2.52
CA VAL A 413 -13.61 -5.24 -2.23
C VAL A 413 -13.87 -6.06 -3.48
N GLY A 414 -13.20 -7.19 -3.59
CA GLY A 414 -13.38 -8.15 -4.68
C GLY A 414 -13.29 -9.58 -4.18
N ALA A 415 -13.91 -10.50 -4.91
CA ALA A 415 -13.76 -11.93 -4.67
C ALA A 415 -13.66 -12.69 -5.99
N ALA A 416 -12.83 -13.74 -5.99
CA ALA A 416 -12.77 -14.76 -7.03
C ALA A 416 -13.04 -16.12 -6.40
N TYR A 417 -14.00 -16.86 -6.93
CA TYR A 417 -14.43 -18.17 -6.43
C TYR A 417 -14.30 -19.26 -7.50
N GLY A 418 -13.76 -20.41 -7.08
CA GLY A 418 -13.55 -21.57 -7.95
C GLY A 418 -12.38 -21.40 -8.92
N GLY A 419 -12.01 -22.48 -9.61
CA GLY A 419 -10.84 -22.52 -10.50
C GLY A 419 -9.58 -23.08 -9.84
N GLN A 420 -8.70 -23.64 -10.66
CA GLN A 420 -7.39 -24.16 -10.26
C GLN A 420 -6.45 -23.03 -9.82
N SER A 421 -6.44 -21.90 -10.52
CA SER A 421 -5.57 -20.76 -10.17
C SER A 421 -5.90 -20.13 -8.82
N VAL A 422 -7.18 -20.15 -8.43
CA VAL A 422 -7.65 -19.70 -7.12
C VAL A 422 -7.24 -20.73 -6.05
N ILE A 423 -7.30 -22.02 -6.36
CA ILE A 423 -6.88 -23.11 -5.47
C ILE A 423 -5.37 -23.08 -5.19
N GLU A 424 -4.55 -22.76 -6.18
CA GLU A 424 -3.09 -22.64 -6.02
C GLU A 424 -2.70 -21.52 -5.05
N ASP A 425 -3.44 -20.42 -5.08
CA ASP A 425 -3.21 -19.28 -4.19
C ASP A 425 -3.79 -19.50 -2.77
N CYS A 426 -4.72 -20.44 -2.60
CA CYS A 426 -5.30 -20.78 -1.31
C CYS A 426 -4.39 -21.70 -0.49
N GLU A 427 -4.41 -21.54 0.83
CA GLU A 427 -3.65 -22.40 1.73
C GLU A 427 -4.35 -23.76 1.85
N ARG A 428 -3.65 -24.85 1.47
CA ARG A 428 -4.18 -26.22 1.59
C ARG A 428 -4.11 -26.67 3.05
N VAL A 429 -5.26 -26.90 3.68
CA VAL A 429 -5.32 -27.37 5.08
C VAL A 429 -5.45 -28.89 5.14
N LYS A 430 -6.32 -29.46 4.28
CA LYS A 430 -6.50 -30.91 4.10
C LYS A 430 -6.76 -31.20 2.62
N GLU A 431 -6.72 -32.47 2.21
CA GLU A 431 -7.17 -32.87 0.86
C GLU A 431 -8.60 -32.37 0.61
N GLY A 432 -8.78 -31.53 -0.41
CA GLY A 432 -10.07 -30.94 -0.78
C GLY A 432 -10.54 -29.76 0.09
N VAL A 433 -9.83 -29.38 1.17
CA VAL A 433 -10.19 -28.24 2.03
C VAL A 433 -9.15 -27.12 1.90
N PHE A 434 -9.56 -26.07 1.20
CA PHE A 434 -8.75 -24.89 0.94
C PHE A 434 -9.18 -23.75 1.85
N LYS A 435 -8.23 -23.12 2.52
CA LYS A 435 -8.47 -21.91 3.31
C LYS A 435 -8.30 -20.70 2.40
N SER A 436 -9.30 -19.82 2.42
CA SER A 436 -9.33 -18.64 1.55
C SER A 436 -8.12 -17.74 1.77
N ARG A 437 -7.60 -17.16 0.69
CA ARG A 437 -6.54 -16.15 0.76
C ARG A 437 -7.12 -14.73 0.80
N VAL A 438 -6.51 -13.86 1.58
CA VAL A 438 -6.87 -12.43 1.65
C VAL A 438 -5.73 -11.60 1.09
N ILE A 439 -5.99 -10.91 -0.02
CA ILE A 439 -5.09 -9.93 -0.63
C ILE A 439 -5.48 -8.55 -0.11
N ARG A 440 -4.49 -7.84 0.45
CA ARG A 440 -4.69 -6.53 1.07
C ARG A 440 -3.97 -5.47 0.25
N LEU A 441 -4.68 -4.43 -0.13
CA LEU A 441 -4.16 -3.29 -0.88
C LEU A 441 -4.38 -2.01 -0.07
N ALA A 442 -3.40 -1.12 -0.10
CA ALA A 442 -3.51 0.24 0.40
C ALA A 442 -2.94 1.21 -0.64
N ASN A 443 -3.71 2.22 -1.05
CA ASN A 443 -3.33 3.18 -2.09
C ASN A 443 -2.77 2.53 -3.37
N LYS A 444 -3.39 1.45 -3.86
CA LYS A 444 -2.94 0.66 -5.03
C LYS A 444 -1.59 -0.07 -4.85
N CYS A 445 -1.13 -0.21 -3.60
CA CYS A 445 0.05 -1.01 -3.25
C CYS A 445 -0.36 -2.25 -2.44
N PRO A 446 0.16 -3.44 -2.75
CA PRO A 446 -0.12 -4.63 -1.96
C PRO A 446 0.64 -4.64 -0.63
N LEU A 447 0.00 -5.22 0.39
CA LEU A 447 0.50 -5.36 1.75
C LEU A 447 0.75 -6.85 2.04
N ILE A 448 2.00 -7.29 1.94
CA ILE A 448 2.34 -8.73 2.05
C ILE A 448 2.55 -9.16 3.50
N TYR A 449 3.30 -8.36 4.25
CA TYR A 449 3.74 -8.72 5.60
C TYR A 449 2.72 -8.32 6.67
N ASP A 450 2.85 -8.91 7.87
CA ASP A 450 2.04 -8.61 9.05
C ASP A 450 0.51 -8.72 8.84
N SER A 451 0.10 -9.72 8.04
CA SER A 451 -1.32 -9.96 7.72
C SER A 451 -2.20 -10.13 8.95
N LYS A 452 -1.71 -10.79 10.01
CA LYS A 452 -2.51 -11.04 11.23
C LYS A 452 -2.84 -9.76 12.01
N ASP A 453 -1.96 -8.76 11.98
CA ASP A 453 -2.12 -7.53 12.76
C ASP A 453 -2.90 -6.45 12.03
N CYS A 454 -2.96 -6.55 10.70
CA CYS A 454 -3.64 -5.58 9.85
C CYS A 454 -5.15 -5.56 10.07
N LEU A 455 -5.72 -4.36 10.18
CA LEU A 455 -7.17 -4.12 10.25
C LEU A 455 -7.93 -4.87 9.15
N LEU A 456 -7.51 -4.72 7.89
CA LEU A 456 -8.19 -5.32 6.73
C LEU A 456 -8.39 -6.84 6.88
N TYR A 457 -7.39 -7.55 7.40
CA TYR A 457 -7.47 -9.01 7.63
C TYR A 457 -8.37 -9.33 8.82
N LYS A 458 -8.25 -8.58 9.92
CA LYS A 458 -9.06 -8.76 11.12
C LYS A 458 -10.55 -8.62 10.81
N VAL A 459 -10.95 -7.64 10.00
CA VAL A 459 -12.36 -7.47 9.62
C VAL A 459 -12.89 -8.62 8.75
N VAL A 460 -12.08 -9.14 7.81
CA VAL A 460 -12.47 -10.32 7.02
C VAL A 460 -12.68 -11.54 7.93
N LYS A 461 -11.83 -11.69 8.95
CA LYS A 461 -11.92 -12.76 9.95
C LYS A 461 -13.13 -12.61 10.89
N GLU A 462 -13.51 -11.37 11.23
CA GLU A 462 -14.67 -11.06 12.09
C GLU A 462 -16.02 -11.39 11.44
N ILE A 463 -16.09 -11.45 10.11
CA ILE A 463 -17.34 -11.73 9.41
C ILE A 463 -17.69 -13.20 9.51
N ASN A 464 -18.96 -13.46 9.83
CA ASN A 464 -19.53 -14.80 9.80
C ASN A 464 -19.90 -15.18 8.36
N TRP A 465 -19.01 -15.92 7.68
CA TRP A 465 -19.18 -16.37 6.31
C TRP A 465 -20.16 -17.55 6.18
N ARG A 466 -20.50 -18.23 7.28
CA ARG A 466 -21.53 -19.30 7.30
C ARG A 466 -22.88 -18.78 6.84
N ASN A 467 -23.21 -17.53 7.19
CA ASN A 467 -24.43 -16.86 6.74
C ASN A 467 -24.51 -16.71 5.22
N TYR A 468 -23.36 -16.73 4.53
CA TYR A 468 -23.25 -16.64 3.08
C TYR A 468 -23.01 -18.01 2.42
N LYS A 469 -23.33 -19.11 3.12
CA LYS A 469 -23.16 -20.50 2.66
C LYS A 469 -21.71 -20.92 2.40
N LEU A 470 -20.74 -20.24 3.01
CA LEU A 470 -19.34 -20.65 2.99
C LEU A 470 -19.00 -21.37 4.30
N PRO A 471 -18.45 -22.59 4.27
CA PRO A 471 -18.04 -23.29 5.47
C PRO A 471 -16.90 -22.53 6.15
N GLN A 472 -16.91 -22.44 7.48
CA GLN A 472 -15.94 -21.68 8.26
C GLN A 472 -15.83 -22.30 9.65
N ASP A 473 -14.62 -22.47 10.17
CA ASP A 473 -14.37 -22.82 11.57
C ASP A 473 -14.39 -21.57 12.45
N GLU A 474 -14.72 -21.71 13.73
CA GLU A 474 -14.84 -20.56 14.62
C GLU A 474 -13.54 -19.75 14.68
N GLY A 475 -13.65 -18.45 14.40
CA GLY A 475 -12.51 -17.55 14.40
C GLY A 475 -11.47 -17.84 13.32
N ASN A 476 -11.82 -18.51 12.22
CA ASN A 476 -10.93 -18.72 11.07
C ASN A 476 -11.50 -18.07 9.80
N LEU A 477 -10.68 -18.05 8.74
CA LEU A 477 -11.14 -17.66 7.41
C LEU A 477 -12.05 -18.74 6.79
N PRO A 478 -12.90 -18.40 5.81
CA PRO A 478 -13.75 -19.38 5.14
C PRO A 478 -12.91 -20.48 4.46
N MET A 479 -13.39 -21.71 4.57
CA MET A 479 -12.79 -22.91 3.99
C MET A 479 -13.36 -23.19 2.61
N ALA A 480 -13.08 -22.30 1.66
CA ALA A 480 -13.48 -22.45 0.28
C ALA A 480 -12.35 -22.01 -0.66
N PRO A 481 -12.35 -22.48 -1.92
CA PRO A 481 -11.48 -21.95 -2.97
C PRO A 481 -11.93 -20.52 -3.34
N LEU A 482 -11.58 -19.57 -2.47
CA LEU A 482 -12.00 -18.18 -2.52
C LEU A 482 -10.80 -17.28 -2.24
N VAL A 483 -10.56 -16.32 -3.13
CA VAL A 483 -9.62 -15.22 -2.89
C VAL A 483 -10.43 -13.95 -2.63
N ILE A 484 -10.18 -13.29 -1.49
CA ILE A 484 -10.82 -12.04 -1.10
C ILE A 484 -9.80 -10.92 -1.23
N ILE A 485 -10.13 -9.89 -2.00
CA ILE A 485 -9.32 -8.70 -2.18
C ILE A 485 -9.97 -7.55 -1.42
N VAL A 486 -9.17 -6.82 -0.65
CA VAL A 486 -9.59 -5.63 0.08
C VAL A 486 -8.64 -4.49 -0.22
N SER A 487 -9.15 -3.39 -0.76
CA SER A 487 -8.41 -2.18 -1.09
C SER A 487 -8.89 -1.02 -0.24
N LEU A 488 -7.95 -0.37 0.45
CA LEU A 488 -8.17 0.90 1.15
C LEU A 488 -7.45 2.02 0.41
N VAL A 489 -8.20 3.03 -0.02
CA VAL A 489 -7.67 4.20 -0.72
C VAL A 489 -7.88 5.42 0.17
N SER A 490 -6.84 6.19 0.45
CA SER A 490 -6.90 7.35 1.35
C SER A 490 -5.80 8.37 1.01
N THR A 491 -6.02 9.65 1.32
CA THR A 491 -4.95 10.66 1.23
C THR A 491 -3.81 10.34 2.20
N LYS A 492 -4.15 9.91 3.42
CA LYS A 492 -3.22 9.38 4.41
C LYS A 492 -3.75 8.04 4.89
N VAL A 493 -3.00 6.96 4.69
CA VAL A 493 -3.31 5.63 5.23
C VAL A 493 -2.68 5.52 6.62
N PRO A 494 -3.41 5.08 7.65
CA PRO A 494 -2.86 4.92 8.98
C PRO A 494 -2.08 3.61 9.06
N TYR A 495 -0.79 3.64 8.75
CA TYR A 495 0.09 2.47 8.89
C TYR A 495 0.54 2.29 10.33
N SER A 496 0.63 1.04 10.79
CA SER A 496 1.16 0.71 12.12
C SER A 496 2.69 0.90 12.19
N VAL A 497 3.38 0.70 11.07
CA VAL A 497 4.85 0.75 10.97
C VAL A 497 5.29 1.59 9.76
N PRO A 498 6.45 2.27 9.82
CA PRO A 498 6.98 3.05 8.70
C PRO A 498 7.16 2.26 7.39
N GLY A 499 7.46 0.95 7.49
CA GLY A 499 7.57 0.03 6.34
C GLY A 499 6.27 -0.23 5.57
N LYS A 500 5.12 0.26 6.06
CA LYS A 500 3.79 0.14 5.42
C LYS A 500 3.30 -1.31 5.24
N PHE A 501 3.46 -2.17 6.25
CA PHE A 501 3.02 -3.58 6.15
C PHE A 501 1.56 -3.81 6.58
N ALA A 502 1.08 -3.03 7.55
CA ALA A 502 -0.24 -3.20 8.14
C ALA A 502 -0.93 -1.85 8.36
N VAL A 503 -2.26 -1.86 8.19
CA VAL A 503 -3.13 -0.74 8.52
C VAL A 503 -3.54 -0.85 9.99
N ALA A 504 -3.41 0.26 10.72
CA ALA A 504 -3.78 0.38 12.13
C ALA A 504 -5.29 0.28 12.34
N TYR A 505 -5.70 -0.04 13.56
CA TYR A 505 -7.11 -0.21 13.90
C TYR A 505 -7.82 1.16 14.04
N HIS A 506 -8.85 1.37 13.22
CA HIS A 506 -9.77 2.50 13.30
C HIS A 506 -11.19 2.01 13.10
N GLU A 507 -12.12 2.51 13.92
CA GLU A 507 -13.50 2.04 13.95
C GLU A 507 -14.27 2.43 12.70
N GLU A 508 -14.10 3.66 12.21
CA GLU A 508 -14.79 4.16 11.02
C GLU A 508 -14.40 3.37 9.75
N ILE A 509 -13.12 3.00 9.64
CA ILE A 509 -12.62 2.17 8.54
C ILE A 509 -13.17 0.74 8.67
N ARG A 510 -13.20 0.19 9.90
CA ARG A 510 -13.75 -1.14 10.18
C ARG A 510 -15.22 -1.26 9.77
N GLU A 511 -16.04 -0.29 10.15
CA GLU A 511 -17.48 -0.30 9.84
C GLU A 511 -17.74 -0.27 8.34
N GLN A 512 -17.09 0.64 7.61
CA GLN A 512 -17.26 0.72 6.15
C GLN A 512 -16.72 -0.53 5.45
N LEU A 513 -15.61 -1.11 5.94
CA LEU A 513 -15.08 -2.36 5.41
C LEU A 513 -16.04 -3.53 5.64
N ARG A 514 -16.62 -3.62 6.84
CA ARG A 514 -17.61 -4.64 7.18
C ARG A 514 -18.82 -4.55 6.25
N LEU A 515 -19.34 -3.35 5.99
CA LEU A 515 -20.47 -3.15 5.07
C LEU A 515 -20.10 -3.54 3.63
N ALA A 516 -18.90 -3.20 3.16
CA ALA A 516 -18.40 -3.61 1.84
C ALA A 516 -18.34 -5.13 1.72
N LEU A 517 -17.75 -5.82 2.69
CA LEU A 517 -17.63 -7.28 2.69
C LEU A 517 -19.00 -7.98 2.85
N GLN A 518 -19.96 -7.39 3.56
CA GLN A 518 -21.33 -7.91 3.62
C GLN A 518 -22.01 -7.83 2.24
N SER A 519 -21.81 -6.76 1.49
CA SER A 519 -22.34 -6.65 0.11
C SER A 519 -21.73 -7.73 -0.80
N LEU A 520 -20.42 -7.98 -0.65
CA LEU A 520 -19.70 -9.06 -1.34
C LEU A 520 -20.24 -10.45 -0.97
N GLY A 521 -20.46 -10.70 0.32
CA GLY A 521 -21.01 -11.94 0.84
C GLY A 521 -22.41 -12.25 0.28
N ARG A 522 -23.28 -11.24 0.15
CA ARG A 522 -24.62 -11.42 -0.47
C ARG A 522 -24.53 -11.83 -1.94
N MET A 523 -23.60 -11.26 -2.70
CA MET A 523 -23.38 -11.65 -4.10
C MET A 523 -22.88 -13.09 -4.23
N ILE A 524 -21.91 -13.48 -3.39
CA ILE A 524 -21.38 -14.85 -3.34
C ILE A 524 -22.50 -15.84 -2.95
N GLN A 525 -23.30 -15.51 -1.93
CA GLN A 525 -24.43 -16.32 -1.50
C GLN A 525 -25.44 -16.53 -2.64
N GLY A 526 -25.69 -15.51 -3.45
CA GLY A 526 -26.54 -15.59 -4.64
C GLY A 526 -26.02 -16.62 -5.63
N TYR A 527 -24.72 -16.56 -5.96
CA TYR A 527 -24.06 -17.51 -6.86
C TYR A 527 -24.11 -18.95 -6.33
N ILE A 528 -23.68 -19.17 -5.07
CA ILE A 528 -23.66 -20.50 -4.45
C ILE A 528 -25.08 -21.09 -4.39
N SER A 529 -26.08 -20.27 -4.04
CA SER A 529 -27.48 -20.72 -4.01
C SER A 529 -27.99 -21.11 -5.38
N HIS A 530 -27.60 -20.38 -6.43
CA HIS A 530 -27.96 -20.71 -7.80
C HIS A 530 -27.31 -22.04 -8.23
N ARG A 531 -26.01 -22.23 -7.94
CA ARG A 531 -25.28 -23.46 -8.23
C ARG A 531 -25.87 -24.67 -7.51
N GLN A 532 -26.08 -24.58 -6.19
CA GLN A 532 -26.72 -25.65 -5.41
C GLN A 532 -28.09 -26.02 -5.96
N ARG A 533 -28.88 -25.03 -6.39
CA ARG A 533 -30.18 -25.27 -7.01
C ARG A 533 -30.07 -26.05 -8.32
N GLN A 534 -29.10 -25.70 -9.17
CA GLN A 534 -28.84 -26.43 -10.41
C GLN A 534 -28.41 -27.88 -10.13
N GLU A 535 -27.50 -28.09 -9.18
CA GLU A 535 -27.04 -29.43 -8.76
C GLU A 535 -28.20 -30.28 -8.21
N HIS A 536 -29.06 -29.70 -7.36
CA HIS A 536 -30.26 -30.38 -6.86
C HIS A 536 -31.26 -30.70 -7.98
N GLU A 537 -31.44 -29.80 -8.95
CA GLU A 537 -32.32 -30.03 -10.10
C GLU A 537 -31.77 -31.16 -11.00
N GLN A 538 -30.46 -31.21 -11.25
CA GLN A 538 -29.79 -32.29 -11.99
C GLN A 538 -29.85 -33.64 -11.26
N HIS A 539 -29.57 -33.65 -9.95
CA HIS A 539 -29.66 -34.87 -9.14
C HIS A 539 -31.10 -35.40 -9.10
N ARG A 540 -32.08 -34.51 -8.99
CA ARG A 540 -33.50 -34.89 -9.08
C ARG A 540 -33.85 -35.47 -10.46
N GLN A 541 -33.27 -34.94 -11.53
CA GLN A 541 -33.46 -35.50 -12.88
C GLN A 541 -32.85 -36.90 -13.02
N SER A 542 -31.65 -37.14 -12.50
CA SER A 542 -31.03 -38.47 -12.57
C SER A 542 -31.84 -39.49 -11.77
N ILE A 543 -32.34 -39.11 -10.58
CA ILE A 543 -33.27 -39.93 -9.80
C ILE A 543 -34.54 -40.24 -10.59
N PHE A 544 -35.18 -39.24 -11.22
CA PHE A 544 -36.37 -39.48 -12.03
C PHE A 544 -36.12 -40.38 -13.24
N GLN A 545 -34.94 -40.32 -13.86
CA GLN A 545 -34.58 -41.23 -14.95
C GLN A 545 -34.49 -42.68 -14.46
N ILE A 546 -33.94 -42.90 -13.26
CA ILE A 546 -33.85 -44.25 -12.66
C ILE A 546 -35.27 -44.78 -12.40
N TYR A 547 -36.13 -44.00 -11.72
CA TYR A 547 -37.51 -44.42 -11.45
C TYR A 547 -38.35 -44.58 -12.70
N ALA A 548 -38.16 -43.73 -13.71
CA ALA A 548 -38.88 -43.84 -14.98
C ALA A 548 -38.55 -45.15 -15.71
N LYS A 549 -37.33 -45.68 -15.58
CA LYS A 549 -36.96 -46.98 -16.14
C LYS A 549 -37.69 -48.14 -15.46
N GLU A 550 -37.79 -48.12 -14.14
CA GLU A 550 -38.53 -49.15 -13.39
C GLU A 550 -40.03 -49.07 -13.68
N ILE A 551 -40.63 -47.88 -13.65
CA ILE A 551 -42.05 -47.68 -13.99
C ILE A 551 -42.34 -48.13 -15.43
N ALA A 552 -41.44 -47.86 -16.37
CA ALA A 552 -41.60 -48.32 -17.76
C ALA A 552 -41.58 -49.85 -17.88
N ARG A 553 -40.77 -50.56 -17.07
CA ARG A 553 -40.80 -52.04 -17.01
C ARG A 553 -42.14 -52.54 -16.49
N ASP A 554 -42.57 -52.03 -15.35
CA ASP A 554 -43.83 -52.47 -14.72
C ASP A 554 -45.04 -52.20 -15.63
N MET A 555 -45.07 -51.03 -16.25
CA MET A 555 -46.12 -50.66 -17.21
C MET A 555 -46.08 -51.50 -18.48
N SER A 556 -44.90 -51.89 -18.97
CA SER A 556 -44.76 -52.78 -20.12
C SER A 556 -45.33 -54.17 -19.81
N VAL A 557 -45.07 -54.71 -18.62
CA VAL A 557 -45.65 -55.98 -18.15
C VAL A 557 -47.18 -55.90 -18.05
N LEU A 558 -47.71 -54.79 -17.53
CA LEU A 558 -49.16 -54.61 -17.32
C LEU A 558 -49.94 -54.35 -18.62
N THR A 559 -49.34 -53.65 -19.59
CA THR A 559 -50.04 -53.19 -20.81
C THR A 559 -49.69 -53.98 -22.07
N GLY A 560 -48.63 -54.79 -22.04
CA GLY A 560 -48.10 -55.52 -23.21
C GLY A 560 -47.44 -54.63 -24.26
N GLN A 561 -47.24 -53.34 -23.99
CA GLN A 561 -46.58 -52.40 -24.90
C GLN A 561 -45.06 -52.39 -24.71
N ASP A 562 -44.35 -51.99 -25.76
CA ASP A 562 -42.88 -51.92 -25.74
C ASP A 562 -42.37 -50.89 -24.72
N GLN A 563 -41.42 -51.34 -23.89
CA GLN A 563 -40.83 -50.58 -22.80
C GLN A 563 -40.19 -49.27 -23.28
N ALA A 564 -39.59 -49.29 -24.49
CA ALA A 564 -38.91 -48.13 -25.06
C ALA A 564 -39.87 -46.96 -25.34
N LEU A 565 -41.04 -47.25 -25.89
CA LEU A 565 -42.07 -46.25 -26.23
C LEU A 565 -42.69 -45.61 -24.98
N ILE A 566 -42.89 -46.39 -23.91
CA ILE A 566 -43.42 -45.88 -22.64
C ILE A 566 -42.39 -44.98 -21.94
N PHE A 567 -41.11 -45.38 -21.97
CA PHE A 567 -40.03 -44.61 -21.38
C PHE A 567 -39.84 -43.25 -22.07
N GLU A 568 -39.88 -43.19 -23.41
CA GLU A 568 -39.81 -41.93 -24.15
C GLU A 568 -40.96 -40.98 -23.79
N LYS A 569 -42.21 -41.49 -23.75
CA LYS A 569 -43.38 -40.68 -23.36
C LYS A 569 -43.28 -40.15 -21.92
N LEU A 570 -42.77 -40.96 -20.99
CA LEU A 570 -42.51 -40.54 -19.60
C LEU A 570 -41.46 -39.44 -19.55
N MET A 571 -40.37 -39.60 -20.29
CA MET A 571 -39.30 -38.60 -20.38
C MET A 571 -39.78 -37.28 -21.01
N GLU A 572 -40.66 -37.37 -22.01
CA GLU A 572 -41.24 -36.20 -22.67
C GLU A 572 -42.22 -35.45 -21.74
N SER A 573 -43.00 -36.18 -20.94
CA SER A 573 -43.85 -35.63 -19.86
C SER A 573 -43.05 -34.94 -18.76
N ILE A 574 -41.88 -35.50 -18.40
CA ILE A 574 -40.98 -34.88 -17.43
C ILE A 574 -40.38 -33.58 -18.00
N LYS A 575 -39.95 -33.58 -19.27
CA LYS A 575 -39.39 -32.40 -19.95
C LYS A 575 -40.43 -31.29 -20.13
N SER A 576 -41.68 -31.62 -20.48
CA SER A 576 -42.76 -30.63 -20.68
C SER A 576 -43.17 -29.94 -19.37
N LYS A 577 -43.32 -30.70 -18.27
CA LYS A 577 -43.57 -30.13 -16.92
C LYS A 577 -42.43 -29.24 -16.43
N GLN A 578 -41.20 -29.49 -16.87
CA GLN A 578 -40.06 -28.64 -16.55
C GLN A 578 -40.06 -27.32 -17.34
N ARG A 579 -40.28 -27.37 -18.66
CA ARG A 579 -40.40 -26.13 -19.49
C ARG A 579 -41.46 -25.17 -18.93
N ALA A 580 -42.58 -25.71 -18.45
CA ALA A 580 -43.64 -24.93 -17.81
C ALA A 580 -43.18 -24.26 -16.49
N LYS A 581 -42.33 -24.92 -15.68
CA LYS A 581 -41.77 -24.34 -14.44
C LYS A 581 -40.69 -23.29 -14.69
N THR A 582 -39.91 -23.42 -15.76
CA THR A 582 -38.86 -22.45 -16.11
C THR A 582 -39.45 -21.17 -16.70
N ALA A 583 -40.56 -21.27 -17.44
CA ALA A 583 -41.26 -20.12 -18.02
C ALA A 583 -41.98 -19.23 -16.98
N HIS A 584 -42.26 -19.74 -15.78
CA HIS A 584 -43.02 -19.02 -14.75
C HIS A 584 -42.15 -18.28 -13.71
N LYS A 585 -40.82 -18.19 -13.92
CA LYS A 585 -39.96 -17.28 -13.15
C LYS A 585 -39.75 -16.00 -13.95
N PRO A 586 -39.98 -14.81 -13.37
CA PRO A 586 -39.55 -13.57 -14.00
C PRO A 586 -38.04 -13.64 -14.22
N LYS A 587 -37.59 -13.42 -15.45
CA LYS A 587 -36.18 -13.12 -15.74
C LYS A 587 -35.87 -11.81 -14.99
N GLN A 588 -35.14 -11.89 -13.89
CA GLN A 588 -34.36 -10.74 -13.43
C GLN A 588 -33.20 -10.64 -14.42
N GLU A 589 -33.41 -9.84 -15.47
CA GLU A 589 -32.33 -9.40 -16.34
C GLU A 589 -31.34 -8.60 -15.51
N ALA A 590 -30.08 -9.06 -15.51
CA ALA A 590 -28.97 -8.19 -15.18
C ALA A 590 -29.00 -6.98 -16.14
N PRO A 591 -28.76 -5.75 -15.68
CA PRO A 591 -28.75 -4.59 -16.56
C PRO A 591 -27.60 -4.75 -17.57
N THR A 592 -27.93 -5.14 -18.80
CA THR A 592 -27.03 -5.02 -19.95
C THR A 592 -27.03 -3.57 -20.38
N LEU A 593 -25.92 -2.87 -20.14
CA LEU A 593 -25.66 -1.56 -20.73
C LEU A 593 -25.63 -1.70 -22.27
N PRO A 594 -26.21 -0.75 -23.01
CA PRO A 594 -26.19 -0.79 -24.47
C PRO A 594 -24.77 -0.60 -25.00
N ILE A 595 -24.35 -1.52 -25.87
CA ILE A 595 -23.12 -1.43 -26.66
C ILE A 595 -23.33 -0.32 -27.70
N ASN A 596 -22.65 0.82 -27.52
CA ASN A 596 -22.65 1.89 -28.49
C ASN A 596 -21.89 1.45 -29.76
N ALA A 597 -22.62 1.43 -30.87
CA ALA A 597 -22.05 1.42 -32.21
C ALA A 597 -21.30 2.74 -32.46
N SER A 598 -20.15 2.60 -33.10
CA SER A 598 -19.27 3.67 -33.58
C SER A 598 -19.98 4.64 -34.54
N GLY A 599 -19.94 5.93 -34.21
CA GLY A 599 -20.24 7.05 -35.11
C GLY A 599 -19.90 8.38 -34.43
N PRO A 600 -19.29 9.36 -35.13
CA PRO A 600 -18.89 10.63 -34.52
C PRO A 600 -20.12 11.53 -34.22
N PRO A 601 -20.09 12.31 -33.13
CA PRO A 601 -21.25 13.10 -32.71
C PRO A 601 -21.44 14.33 -33.59
N GLN A 602 -22.65 14.48 -34.15
CA GLN A 602 -23.13 15.76 -34.68
C GLN A 602 -23.64 16.64 -33.53
N PRO A 603 -23.45 17.97 -33.59
CA PRO A 603 -23.94 18.89 -32.56
C PRO A 603 -25.45 19.09 -32.67
N CYS A 604 -26.18 18.88 -31.57
CA CYS A 604 -27.61 19.23 -31.47
C CYS A 604 -27.79 20.75 -31.36
N PRO A 605 -28.83 21.33 -32.01
CA PRO A 605 -29.09 22.76 -32.03
C PRO A 605 -29.75 23.26 -30.74
N GLU A 606 -29.37 24.47 -30.34
CA GLU A 606 -29.95 25.25 -29.24
C GLU A 606 -31.46 25.43 -29.42
N LYS A 607 -32.25 25.05 -28.40
CA LYS A 607 -33.65 25.43 -28.28
C LYS A 607 -33.88 26.24 -27.00
N LYS A 608 -34.63 27.32 -27.22
CA LYS A 608 -34.96 28.44 -26.33
C LYS A 608 -35.71 28.01 -25.07
N VAL A 609 -35.48 28.80 -24.03
CA VAL A 609 -36.16 28.82 -22.75
C VAL A 609 -37.61 29.30 -22.94
N GLU A 610 -38.59 28.45 -22.65
CA GLU A 610 -39.98 28.86 -22.45
C GLU A 610 -40.61 28.16 -21.22
N GLU A 611 -41.13 29.01 -20.35
CA GLU A 611 -42.14 28.89 -19.28
C GLU A 611 -42.26 27.64 -18.38
N ILE A 612 -42.09 27.92 -17.09
CA ILE A 612 -42.25 27.05 -15.93
C ILE A 612 -43.75 26.79 -15.69
N ALA A 613 -44.22 25.57 -15.97
CA ALA A 613 -45.51 25.08 -15.48
C ALA A 613 -45.36 24.54 -14.05
N LYS A 614 -46.10 25.13 -13.11
CA LYS A 614 -46.18 24.72 -11.69
C LYS A 614 -46.67 23.26 -11.57
N ILE A 615 -45.84 22.41 -10.98
CA ILE A 615 -46.21 21.04 -10.56
C ILE A 615 -46.97 21.13 -9.21
N PRO A 616 -48.15 20.50 -9.06
CA PRO A 616 -48.84 20.45 -7.77
C PRO A 616 -48.14 19.52 -6.77
N PRO A 617 -48.20 19.78 -5.45
CA PRO A 617 -47.53 18.96 -4.44
C PRO A 617 -48.12 17.55 -4.35
N PRO A 618 -47.30 16.53 -4.01
CA PRO A 618 -47.75 15.15 -3.90
C PRO A 618 -48.73 14.96 -2.71
N PRO A 619 -49.68 14.01 -2.81
CA PRO A 619 -50.64 13.74 -1.74
C PRO A 619 -49.96 13.16 -0.50
N LYS A 620 -50.33 13.69 0.68
CA LYS A 620 -49.86 13.21 1.99
C LYS A 620 -50.38 11.79 2.24
N THR A 621 -49.50 10.79 2.23
CA THR A 621 -49.79 9.44 2.71
C THR A 621 -50.00 9.45 4.23
N LYS A 622 -51.23 9.13 4.67
CA LYS A 622 -51.52 8.86 6.08
C LYS A 622 -50.76 7.59 6.51
N LYS A 623 -49.87 7.73 7.50
CA LYS A 623 -49.27 6.58 8.20
C LYS A 623 -50.40 5.83 8.93
N GLN A 624 -50.78 4.66 8.44
CA GLN A 624 -51.55 3.70 9.23
C GLN A 624 -50.57 3.02 10.21
N GLN A 625 -50.76 3.27 11.50
CA GLN A 625 -50.12 2.49 12.56
C GLN A 625 -50.94 1.23 12.76
N PHE A 626 -50.38 0.07 12.37
CA PHE A 626 -50.94 -1.22 12.75
C PHE A 626 -50.62 -1.50 14.21
N THR A 627 -51.62 -1.86 15.01
CA THR A 627 -51.44 -2.30 16.39
C THR A 627 -50.98 -3.76 16.42
N LEU A 628 -50.22 -4.12 17.45
CA LEU A 628 -49.52 -5.41 17.58
C LEU A 628 -50.45 -6.65 17.57
N GLU A 629 -51.74 -6.45 17.84
CA GLU A 629 -52.77 -7.49 17.84
C GLU A 629 -53.26 -7.88 16.44
N GLU A 630 -53.14 -7.00 15.43
CA GLU A 630 -53.48 -7.31 14.03
C GLU A 630 -52.36 -8.07 13.30
N TYR A 631 -51.14 -8.09 13.87
CA TYR A 631 -50.01 -8.82 13.31
C TYR A 631 -49.92 -10.28 13.83
N LEU A 632 -50.67 -10.62 14.88
CA LEU A 632 -50.65 -11.93 15.55
C LEU A 632 -51.92 -12.77 15.30
N ARG A 633 -52.87 -12.27 14.51
CA ARG A 633 -53.91 -13.08 13.84
C ARG A 633 -53.45 -13.40 12.43
#